data_AF-A0A2N2ZL42-F1
#
_entry.id   AF-A0A2N2ZL42-F1
#
_cell.length_a   1.000
_cell.length_b   1.000
_cell.length_c   1.000
_cell.angle_alpha   90.00
_cell.angle_beta   90.00
_cell.angle_gamma   90.00
#
_symmetry.space_group_name_H-M   'P 1'
#
loop_
_entity.id
_entity.type
_entity.pdbx_description
1 polymer ?
#
loop_
_entity_poly.entity_id
_entity_poly.type
_entity_poly.pdbx_seq_one_letter_code
_entity_poly.pdbx_strand_id
1 'polypeptide(L)'
;MFKNIPEEIPAGYQIFDDRLEVAGINYCKANAHSFSASKNKWLELEREPENKHDQNAIKIIGCIKGLFGVKRLTLGYIPKEISKKIIERGYFQKVLPRLIGSFNDDEGYLCIYFQLLGPKGEKYLYNPPKTEEGGRYYEYIDRVKQLKSESRYEEAEILLLKLVKDVEKEAIELNWGVPPWYYEQLAIIYRKGKHYEKEIEILERYFKYAYINNQEEDSLFSRLIKAKQLHEKCKE
;
A
#
# COMPACT_ATOMS: atom_id res chain seq x y z
N MET A 1 15.62 22.31 -0.18
CA MET A 1 14.46 23.20 0.00
C MET A 1 13.30 22.33 0.49
N PHE A 2 13.07 22.28 1.81
CA PHE A 2 12.12 21.34 2.40
C PHE A 2 10.69 21.86 2.19
N LYS A 3 9.94 21.19 1.31
CA LYS A 3 8.52 21.46 1.06
C LYS A 3 7.75 21.09 2.32
N ASN A 4 6.90 22.00 2.80
CA ASN A 4 5.84 21.69 3.75
C ASN A 4 5.18 20.36 3.33
N ILE A 5 5.26 19.31 4.15
CA ILE A 5 4.56 18.07 3.83
C ILE A 5 3.07 18.34 4.07
N PRO A 6 2.20 18.21 3.05
CA PRO A 6 0.85 18.72 3.12
C PRO A 6 -0.05 17.82 3.98
N GLU A 7 -1.20 18.38 4.34
CA GLU A 7 -2.35 17.64 4.84
C GLU A 7 -2.76 16.50 3.88
N GLU A 8 -2.35 16.56 2.60
CA GLU A 8 -2.56 15.55 1.56
C GLU A 8 -1.31 14.68 1.28
N ILE A 9 -1.53 13.46 0.76
CA ILE A 9 -0.45 12.56 0.33
C ILE A 9 0.20 13.12 -0.95
N PRO A 10 1.53 13.38 -0.98
CA PRO A 10 2.19 13.92 -2.17
C PRO A 10 2.05 13.01 -3.41
N ALA A 11 2.03 13.62 -4.59
CA ALA A 11 2.08 12.88 -5.85
C ALA A 11 3.30 11.94 -5.89
N GLY A 12 3.07 10.70 -6.32
CA GLY A 12 4.11 9.65 -6.33
C GLY A 12 4.29 8.92 -5.00
N TYR A 13 3.54 9.27 -3.95
CA TYR A 13 3.55 8.56 -2.66
C TYR A 13 2.26 7.77 -2.41
N GLN A 14 2.35 6.80 -1.51
CA GLN A 14 1.24 6.05 -0.93
C GLN A 14 1.53 5.73 0.54
N ILE A 15 0.50 5.37 1.29
CA ILE A 15 0.65 4.93 2.69
C ILE A 15 1.32 3.55 2.71
N PHE A 16 2.48 3.46 3.34
CA PHE A 16 3.18 2.21 3.65
C PHE A 16 2.70 1.63 4.99
N ASP A 17 2.67 2.44 6.04
CA ASP A 17 2.09 2.11 7.35
C ASP A 17 1.10 3.22 7.74
N ASP A 18 -0.11 2.82 8.14
CA ASP A 18 -1.29 3.67 8.25
C ASP A 18 -1.43 4.42 9.58
N ARG A 19 -0.95 3.83 10.67
CA ARG A 19 -1.01 4.41 12.02
C ARG A 19 0.14 3.90 12.88
N LEU A 20 1.24 4.64 12.87
CA LEU A 20 2.38 4.44 13.76
C LEU A 20 2.33 5.42 14.92
N GLU A 21 2.83 5.00 16.07
CA GLU A 21 3.06 5.86 17.23
C GLU A 21 4.55 6.19 17.35
N VAL A 22 4.86 7.42 17.76
CA VAL A 22 6.23 7.83 18.09
C VAL A 22 6.74 7.01 19.28
N ALA A 23 7.75 6.17 19.05
CA ALA A 23 8.35 5.35 20.09
C ALA A 23 9.22 6.20 21.03
N GLY A 24 9.20 5.87 22.32
CA GLY A 24 10.04 6.53 23.33
C GLY A 24 9.64 7.97 23.66
N ILE A 25 8.39 8.37 23.35
CA ILE A 25 7.88 9.73 23.57
C ILE A 25 8.01 10.20 25.03
N ASN A 26 7.92 9.28 26.00
CA ASN A 26 8.09 9.57 27.42
C ASN A 26 9.46 10.16 27.77
N TYR A 27 10.52 9.79 27.04
CA TYR A 27 11.85 10.39 27.20
C TYR A 27 11.96 11.81 26.61
N CYS A 28 10.99 12.21 25.78
CA CYS A 28 10.91 13.51 25.10
C CYS A 28 9.62 14.27 25.48
N LYS A 29 9.03 14.00 26.65
CA LYS A 29 7.67 14.45 27.03
C LYS A 29 7.48 15.97 26.90
N ALA A 30 8.43 16.78 27.36
CA ALA A 30 8.35 18.24 27.25
C ALA A 30 8.32 18.74 25.79
N ASN A 31 9.16 18.16 24.94
CA ASN A 31 9.19 18.45 23.51
C ASN A 31 7.88 18.02 22.83
N ALA A 32 7.38 16.83 23.18
CA ALA A 32 6.15 16.30 22.64
C ALA A 32 4.94 17.16 23.02
N HIS A 33 4.79 17.60 24.27
CA HIS A 33 3.73 18.54 24.66
C HIS A 33 3.84 19.87 23.89
N SER A 34 5.06 20.43 23.80
CA SER A 34 5.28 21.68 23.05
C SER A 34 4.88 21.54 21.58
N PHE A 35 5.23 20.42 20.94
CA PHE A 35 4.85 20.12 19.56
C PHE A 35 3.35 19.91 19.40
N SER A 36 2.72 19.13 20.28
CA SER A 36 1.27 18.84 20.24
C SER A 36 0.42 20.09 20.43
N ALA A 37 0.84 21.05 21.25
CA ALA A 37 0.14 22.33 21.42
C ALA A 37 0.36 23.35 20.28
N SER A 38 1.37 23.14 19.42
CA SER A 38 1.74 24.10 18.37
C SER A 38 0.84 24.01 17.13
N LYS A 39 0.71 25.14 16.42
CA LYS A 39 0.12 25.24 15.08
C LYS A 39 1.22 25.21 14.00
N ASN A 40 0.86 24.95 12.74
CA ASN A 40 1.78 24.95 11.59
C ASN A 40 3.02 24.04 11.80
N LYS A 41 2.76 22.74 11.92
CA LYS A 41 3.76 21.74 12.29
C LYS A 41 3.77 20.53 11.36
N TRP A 42 4.92 19.87 11.24
CA TRP A 42 5.11 18.64 10.47
C TRP A 42 6.19 17.76 11.13
N LEU A 43 6.44 16.60 10.55
CA LEU A 43 7.46 15.66 10.99
C LEU A 43 8.58 15.58 9.95
N GLU A 44 9.80 15.39 10.43
CA GLU A 44 11.00 15.05 9.65
C GLU A 44 11.63 13.78 10.25
N LEU A 45 12.44 13.08 9.45
CA LEU A 45 13.18 11.88 9.89
C LEU A 45 14.68 12.17 9.87
N GLU A 46 15.39 11.69 10.89
CA GLU A 46 16.84 11.80 10.98
C GLU A 46 17.43 10.45 11.40
N ARG A 47 18.41 9.95 10.64
CA ARG A 47 19.05 8.66 10.95
C ARG A 47 20.07 8.81 12.06
N GLU A 48 20.17 7.82 12.94
CA GLU A 48 21.13 7.80 14.05
C GLU A 48 21.86 6.44 14.14
N PRO A 49 22.85 6.19 13.25
CA PRO A 49 23.54 4.89 13.19
C PRO A 49 24.36 4.55 14.43
N GLU A 50 24.86 5.57 15.12
CA GLU A 50 25.68 5.41 16.34
C GLU A 50 24.81 5.28 17.61
N ASN A 51 23.50 5.08 17.46
CA ASN A 51 22.62 4.89 18.60
C ASN A 51 22.98 3.59 19.33
N LYS A 52 23.35 3.70 20.61
CA LYS A 52 23.82 2.59 21.45
C LYS A 52 22.82 1.44 21.63
N HIS A 53 21.54 1.62 21.28
CA HIS A 53 20.49 0.61 21.45
C HIS A 53 20.02 -0.01 20.13
N ASP A 54 20.13 0.73 19.03
CA ASP A 54 19.68 0.29 17.71
C ASP A 54 20.39 1.07 16.60
N GLN A 55 21.31 0.41 15.88
CA GLN A 55 22.01 1.00 14.72
C GLN A 55 21.08 1.41 13.57
N ASN A 56 19.84 0.91 13.56
CA ASN A 56 18.83 1.31 12.58
C ASN A 56 17.98 2.48 13.04
N ALA A 57 18.25 3.07 14.22
CA ALA A 57 17.42 4.10 14.81
C ALA A 57 17.16 5.28 13.85
N ILE A 58 15.88 5.62 13.70
CA ILE A 58 15.44 6.81 12.97
C ILE A 58 14.69 7.70 13.96
N LYS A 59 15.25 8.87 14.25
CA LYS A 59 14.61 9.90 15.08
C LYS A 59 13.46 10.53 14.33
N ILE A 60 12.40 10.84 15.07
CA ILE A 60 11.28 11.65 14.60
C ILE A 60 11.48 13.07 15.13
N ILE A 61 11.61 14.00 14.20
CA ILE A 61 11.82 15.42 14.48
C ILE A 61 10.53 16.18 14.24
N GLY A 62 9.96 16.75 15.29
CA GLY A 62 8.84 17.67 15.22
C GLY A 62 9.31 19.05 14.77
N CYS A 63 8.80 19.50 13.63
CA CYS A 63 9.11 20.81 13.06
C CYS A 63 7.94 21.76 13.24
N ILE A 64 8.19 22.96 13.77
CA ILE A 64 7.18 23.98 14.04
C ILE A 64 7.61 25.27 13.31
N LYS A 65 6.77 25.76 12.39
CA LYS A 65 7.04 27.01 11.68
C LYS A 65 6.65 28.20 12.54
N GLY A 66 7.65 28.98 12.93
CA GLY A 66 7.50 30.29 13.57
C GLY A 66 7.77 31.43 12.60
N LEU A 67 7.75 32.66 13.12
CA LEU A 67 7.95 33.87 12.33
C LEU A 67 9.40 34.03 11.80
N PHE A 68 10.38 33.51 12.53
CA PHE A 68 11.82 33.65 12.23
C PHE A 68 12.51 32.34 11.83
N GLY A 69 11.74 31.31 11.45
CA GLY A 69 12.28 30.03 11.01
C GLY A 69 11.52 28.82 11.53
N VAL A 70 12.19 27.67 11.52
CA VAL A 70 11.62 26.38 11.91
C VAL A 70 12.28 25.91 13.20
N LYS A 71 11.50 25.80 14.28
CA LYS A 71 11.94 25.13 15.50
C LYS A 71 11.87 23.62 15.29
N ARG A 72 12.95 22.91 15.61
CA ARG A 72 13.04 21.45 15.53
C ARG A 72 13.14 20.85 16.92
N LEU A 73 12.35 19.82 17.18
CA LEU A 73 12.24 19.14 18.47
C LEU A 73 12.34 17.64 18.26
N THR A 74 13.25 16.96 18.96
CA THR A 74 13.23 15.50 18.99
C THR A 74 12.00 15.03 19.76
N LEU A 75 11.18 14.19 19.12
CA LEU A 75 9.93 13.67 19.70
C LEU A 75 10.07 12.22 20.17
N GLY A 76 11.06 11.50 19.65
CA GLY A 76 11.27 10.07 19.86
C GLY A 76 11.79 9.42 18.58
N TYR A 77 11.38 8.18 18.33
CA TYR A 77 11.89 7.36 17.23
C TYR A 77 10.76 6.69 16.46
N ILE A 78 11.05 6.26 15.23
CA ILE A 78 10.25 5.26 14.55
C ILE A 78 10.38 3.93 15.33
N PRO A 79 9.29 3.15 15.53
CA PRO A 79 9.36 1.84 16.18
C PRO A 79 10.46 0.94 15.59
N LYS A 80 11.19 0.22 16.45
CA LYS A 80 12.40 -0.54 16.09
C LYS A 80 12.24 -1.43 14.85
N GLU A 81 11.16 -2.20 14.79
CA GLU A 81 10.89 -3.11 13.65
C GLU A 81 10.64 -2.35 12.34
N ILE A 82 10.01 -1.18 12.42
CA ILE A 82 9.76 -0.33 11.25
C ILE A 82 11.07 0.34 10.82
N SER A 83 11.87 0.82 11.77
CA SER A 83 13.21 1.39 11.51
C SER A 83 14.12 0.38 10.80
N LYS A 84 14.21 -0.85 11.35
CA LYS A 84 14.94 -1.96 10.72
C LYS A 84 14.46 -2.23 9.31
N LYS A 85 13.13 -2.36 9.11
CA LYS A 85 12.51 -2.58 7.78
C LYS A 85 12.86 -1.46 6.78
N ILE A 86 12.84 -0.20 7.20
CA ILE A 86 13.20 0.95 6.34
C ILE A 86 14.66 0.88 5.91
N ILE A 87 15.58 0.60 6.86
CA ILE A 87 17.01 0.61 6.59
C ILE A 87 17.42 -0.60 5.73
N GLU A 88 17.06 -1.82 6.14
CA GLU A 88 17.47 -3.05 5.46
C GLU A 88 16.97 -3.12 4.01
N ARG A 89 15.83 -2.50 3.73
CA ARG A 89 15.24 -2.46 2.37
C ARG A 89 15.59 -1.19 1.59
N GLY A 90 16.46 -0.32 2.12
CA GLY A 90 16.94 0.87 1.40
C GLY A 90 15.90 1.97 1.18
N TYR A 91 14.90 2.06 2.05
CA TYR A 91 13.79 3.02 1.90
C TYR A 91 14.01 4.36 2.61
N PHE A 92 15.06 4.54 3.40
CA PHE A 92 15.23 5.75 4.24
C PHE A 92 15.09 7.06 3.46
N GLN A 93 15.72 7.17 2.29
CA GLN A 93 15.66 8.38 1.45
C GLN A 93 14.36 8.49 0.63
N LYS A 94 13.50 7.46 0.67
CA LYS A 94 12.27 7.36 -0.11
C LYS A 94 11.01 7.53 0.73
N VAL A 95 11.11 7.50 2.05
CA VAL A 95 9.95 7.58 2.96
C VAL A 95 9.78 8.97 3.55
N LEU A 96 8.53 9.32 3.86
CA LEU A 96 8.16 10.57 4.50
C LEU A 96 7.20 10.30 5.67
N PRO A 97 7.37 10.96 6.82
CA PRO A 97 6.39 10.91 7.89
C PRO A 97 5.27 11.93 7.62
N ARG A 98 4.02 11.52 7.74
CA ARG A 98 2.85 12.41 7.71
C ARG A 98 2.18 12.40 9.07
N LEU A 99 2.13 13.57 9.72
CA LEU A 99 1.45 13.71 11.00
C LEU A 99 -0.05 13.41 10.84
N ILE A 100 -0.59 12.50 11.65
CA ILE A 100 -2.04 12.25 11.73
C ILE A 100 -2.64 13.09 12.84
N GLY A 101 -1.97 13.15 14.00
CA GLY A 101 -2.44 13.90 15.15
C GLY A 101 -1.72 13.53 16.43
N SER A 102 -2.20 14.09 17.53
CA SER A 102 -1.74 13.77 18.89
C SER A 102 -2.93 13.51 19.79
N PHE A 103 -2.82 12.56 20.70
CA PHE A 103 -3.80 12.28 21.74
C PHE A 103 -3.18 12.61 23.10
N ASN A 104 -3.91 13.33 23.93
CA ASN A 104 -3.53 13.59 25.32
C ASN A 104 -4.74 13.30 26.20
N ASP A 105 -4.58 12.51 27.24
CA ASP A 105 -5.63 12.32 28.26
C ASP A 105 -5.39 13.19 29.50
N ASP A 106 -6.38 13.20 30.38
CA ASP A 106 -6.36 13.97 31.63
C ASP A 106 -5.36 13.42 32.66
N GLU A 107 -4.88 12.17 32.46
CA GLU A 107 -3.83 11.53 33.26
C GLU A 107 -2.41 11.88 32.75
N GLY A 108 -2.32 12.67 31.68
CA GLY A 108 -1.07 13.16 31.13
C GLY A 108 -0.33 12.14 30.25
N TYR A 109 -1.03 11.14 29.74
CA TYR A 109 -0.55 10.25 28.67
C TYR A 109 -0.62 10.98 27.33
N LEU A 110 0.51 11.07 26.64
CA LEU A 110 0.63 11.75 25.36
C LEU A 110 1.14 10.81 24.28
N CYS A 111 0.39 10.68 23.20
CA CYS A 111 0.80 9.99 21.97
C CYS A 111 0.85 10.95 20.79
N ILE A 112 1.75 10.68 19.86
CA ILE A 112 1.77 11.31 18.54
C ILE A 112 1.67 10.21 17.50
N TYR A 113 0.66 10.30 16.64
CA TYR A 113 0.40 9.36 15.56
C TYR A 113 0.86 9.92 14.22
N PHE A 114 1.48 9.07 13.41
CA PHE A 114 1.92 9.41 12.07
C PHE A 114 1.72 8.25 11.09
N GLN A 115 1.62 8.60 9.81
CA GLN A 115 1.71 7.67 8.69
C GLN A 115 3.15 7.64 8.19
N LEU A 116 3.59 6.46 7.77
CA LEU A 116 4.77 6.36 6.93
C LEU A 116 4.32 6.31 5.47
N LEU A 117 4.73 7.31 4.70
CA LEU A 117 4.51 7.35 3.27
C LEU A 117 5.75 6.81 2.55
N GLY A 118 5.55 6.10 1.45
CA GLY A 118 6.64 5.67 0.57
C GLY A 118 6.21 5.72 -0.89
N PRO A 119 7.08 5.34 -1.84
CA PRO A 119 6.79 5.44 -3.27
C PRO A 119 5.55 4.63 -3.66
N LYS A 120 4.73 5.22 -4.53
CA LYS A 120 3.57 4.55 -5.12
C LYS A 120 4.02 3.31 -5.90
N GLY A 121 3.29 2.22 -5.76
CA GLY A 121 3.67 0.91 -6.31
C GLY A 121 4.58 0.11 -5.38
N GLU A 122 5.51 0.70 -4.64
CA GLU A 122 6.53 -0.06 -3.92
C GLU A 122 6.07 -0.72 -2.59
N LYS A 123 4.79 -0.63 -2.21
CA LYS A 123 4.28 -1.13 -0.91
C LYS A 123 4.46 -2.63 -0.74
N TYR A 124 4.32 -3.42 -1.79
CA TYR A 124 4.59 -4.86 -1.74
C TYR A 124 6.07 -5.17 -1.48
N LEU A 125 6.99 -4.43 -2.12
CA LEU A 125 8.42 -4.59 -1.90
C LEU A 125 8.82 -4.14 -0.50
N TYR A 126 8.13 -3.14 0.04
CA TYR A 126 8.31 -2.68 1.41
C TYR A 126 7.77 -3.67 2.45
N ASN A 127 6.57 -4.21 2.25
CA ASN A 127 5.90 -5.13 3.16
C ASN A 127 5.28 -6.32 2.41
N PRO A 128 6.11 -7.26 1.94
CA PRO A 128 5.65 -8.44 1.24
C PRO A 128 4.82 -9.29 2.21
N PRO A 129 3.73 -9.92 1.74
CA PRO A 129 2.96 -10.84 2.56
C PRO A 129 3.88 -11.94 3.07
N LYS A 130 3.64 -12.38 4.32
CA LYS A 130 4.34 -13.53 4.88
C LYS A 130 3.97 -14.72 3.99
N THR A 131 4.96 -15.30 3.34
CA THR A 131 4.80 -16.48 2.50
C THR A 131 4.61 -17.70 3.39
N GLU A 132 3.48 -17.79 4.08
CA GLU A 132 2.90 -19.09 4.36
C GLU A 132 2.14 -19.50 3.08
N GLU A 133 2.13 -20.79 2.75
CA GLU A 133 1.23 -21.32 1.73
C GLU A 133 -0.20 -20.86 2.09
N GLY A 134 -0.76 -19.92 1.31
CA GLY A 134 -2.05 -19.31 1.63
C GLY A 134 -2.03 -17.87 2.16
N GLY A 135 -1.01 -17.06 1.86
CA GLY A 135 -1.14 -15.60 1.98
C GLY A 135 -2.47 -15.14 1.36
N ARG A 136 -3.31 -14.43 2.12
CA ARG A 136 -4.71 -14.22 1.72
C ARG A 136 -4.75 -13.46 0.40
N TYR A 137 -5.67 -13.85 -0.49
CA TYR A 137 -5.70 -13.35 -1.87
C TYR A 137 -5.63 -11.81 -1.99
N TYR A 138 -6.19 -11.07 -1.01
CA TYR A 138 -6.23 -9.61 -0.99
C TYR A 138 -4.86 -8.96 -0.77
N GLU A 139 -3.90 -9.69 -0.18
CA GLU A 139 -2.55 -9.19 0.09
C GLU A 139 -1.75 -8.98 -1.21
N TYR A 140 -2.17 -9.59 -2.32
CA TYR A 140 -1.53 -9.46 -3.63
C TYR A 140 -2.13 -8.36 -4.51
N ILE A 141 -3.23 -7.72 -4.08
CA ILE A 141 -3.86 -6.62 -4.84
C ILE A 141 -2.86 -5.48 -5.08
N ASP A 142 -2.12 -5.08 -4.03
CA ASP A 142 -1.14 -4.01 -4.13
C ASP A 142 0.02 -4.39 -5.05
N ARG A 143 0.42 -5.67 -5.08
CA ARG A 143 1.44 -6.17 -6.01
C ARG A 143 0.98 -6.16 -7.46
N VAL A 144 -0.24 -6.63 -7.73
CA VAL A 144 -0.80 -6.60 -9.09
C VAL A 144 -0.92 -5.15 -9.58
N LYS A 145 -1.40 -4.24 -8.73
CA LYS A 145 -1.45 -2.79 -9.04
C LYS A 145 -0.05 -2.24 -9.35
N GLN A 146 0.95 -2.60 -8.54
CA GLN A 146 2.35 -2.22 -8.77
C GLN A 146 2.84 -2.68 -10.15
N LEU A 147 2.78 -3.98 -10.42
CA LEU A 147 3.28 -4.57 -11.66
C LEU A 147 2.63 -3.92 -12.89
N LYS A 148 1.30 -3.70 -12.84
CA LYS A 148 0.58 -3.01 -13.91
C LYS A 148 0.99 -1.55 -14.07
N SER A 149 1.29 -0.84 -12.98
CA SER A 149 1.78 0.55 -13.04
C SER A 149 3.19 0.65 -13.60
N GLU A 150 4.01 -0.38 -13.39
CA GLU A 150 5.37 -0.53 -13.92
C GLU A 150 5.38 -1.09 -15.36
N SER A 151 4.22 -1.29 -15.99
CA SER A 151 4.06 -1.96 -17.29
C SER A 151 4.66 -3.38 -17.38
N ARG A 152 4.86 -4.04 -16.23
CA ARG A 152 5.34 -5.43 -16.12
C ARG A 152 4.17 -6.39 -16.23
N TYR A 153 3.55 -6.42 -17.40
CA TYR A 153 2.28 -7.11 -17.63
C TYR A 153 2.41 -8.64 -17.58
N GLU A 154 3.54 -9.19 -18.02
CA GLU A 154 3.82 -10.63 -18.00
C GLU A 154 3.92 -11.15 -16.56
N GLU A 155 4.61 -10.42 -15.68
CA GLU A 155 4.69 -10.77 -14.26
C GLU A 155 3.33 -10.62 -13.57
N ALA A 156 2.53 -9.63 -13.96
CA ALA A 156 1.17 -9.45 -13.45
C ALA A 156 0.27 -10.62 -13.90
N GLU A 157 0.38 -11.08 -15.15
CA GLU A 157 -0.34 -12.25 -15.68
C GLU A 157 0.00 -13.51 -14.89
N ILE A 158 1.30 -13.79 -14.69
CA ILE A 158 1.74 -14.97 -13.91
C ILE A 158 1.18 -14.94 -12.49
N LEU A 159 1.28 -13.81 -11.79
CA LEU A 159 0.75 -13.66 -10.44
C LEU A 159 -0.77 -13.84 -10.41
N LEU A 160 -1.50 -13.18 -11.32
CA LEU A 160 -2.96 -13.26 -11.38
C LEU A 160 -3.45 -14.68 -11.69
N LEU A 161 -2.79 -15.41 -12.59
CA LEU A 161 -3.12 -16.81 -12.90
C LEU A 161 -2.91 -17.72 -11.69
N LYS A 162 -1.90 -17.47 -10.86
CA LYS A 162 -1.74 -18.17 -9.59
C LYS A 162 -2.91 -17.87 -8.64
N LEU A 163 -3.24 -16.59 -8.46
CA LEU A 163 -4.34 -16.17 -7.58
C LEU A 163 -5.70 -16.74 -8.02
N VAL A 164 -5.96 -16.78 -9.34
CA VAL A 164 -7.16 -17.41 -9.91
C VAL A 164 -7.25 -18.89 -9.50
N LYS A 165 -6.14 -19.64 -9.60
CA LYS A 165 -6.13 -21.06 -9.19
C LYS A 165 -6.41 -21.21 -7.69
N ASP A 166 -5.82 -20.35 -6.86
CA ASP A 166 -5.99 -20.40 -5.41
C ASP A 166 -7.45 -20.11 -5.01
N VAL A 167 -8.07 -19.06 -5.58
CA VAL A 167 -9.48 -18.73 -5.27
C VAL A 167 -10.48 -19.72 -5.84
N GLU A 168 -10.20 -20.36 -6.97
CA GLU A 168 -11.05 -21.43 -7.51
C GLU A 168 -11.05 -22.66 -6.63
N LYS A 169 -9.87 -23.03 -6.11
CA LYS A 169 -9.75 -24.12 -5.15
C LYS A 169 -10.57 -23.84 -3.89
N GLU A 170 -10.42 -22.64 -3.32
CA GLU A 170 -11.18 -22.20 -2.15
C GLU A 170 -12.69 -22.15 -2.43
N ALA A 171 -13.11 -21.65 -3.60
CA ALA A 171 -14.51 -21.60 -4.02
C ALA A 171 -15.16 -22.99 -4.10
N ILE A 172 -14.43 -23.99 -4.62
CA ILE A 172 -14.88 -25.39 -4.66
C ILE A 172 -15.01 -25.94 -3.23
N GLU A 173 -14.02 -25.72 -2.38
CA GLU A 173 -13.98 -26.23 -1.01
C GLU A 173 -15.07 -25.63 -0.13
N LEU A 174 -15.35 -24.34 -0.30
CA LEU A 174 -16.34 -23.58 0.50
C LEU A 174 -17.73 -23.50 -0.15
N ASN A 175 -17.90 -24.05 -1.35
CA ASN A 175 -19.11 -23.97 -2.17
C ASN A 175 -19.61 -22.51 -2.32
N TRP A 176 -18.71 -21.58 -2.61
CA TRP A 176 -18.99 -20.16 -2.82
C TRP A 176 -18.47 -19.68 -4.18
N GLY A 177 -18.79 -18.45 -4.55
CA GLY A 177 -18.40 -17.88 -5.83
C GLY A 177 -17.00 -17.27 -5.78
N VAL A 178 -16.34 -17.22 -6.92
CA VAL A 178 -15.01 -16.59 -7.02
C VAL A 178 -15.09 -15.06 -7.06
N PRO A 179 -14.11 -14.35 -6.47
CA PRO A 179 -14.04 -12.90 -6.55
C PRO A 179 -13.73 -12.44 -7.99
N PRO A 180 -14.49 -11.47 -8.56
CA PRO A 180 -14.36 -11.07 -9.97
C PRO A 180 -13.04 -10.35 -10.30
N TRP A 181 -12.42 -9.70 -9.31
CA TRP A 181 -11.33 -8.76 -9.54
C TRP A 181 -10.13 -9.36 -10.28
N TYR A 182 -9.73 -10.61 -9.99
CA TYR A 182 -8.59 -11.25 -10.64
C TYR A 182 -8.82 -11.53 -12.12
N TYR A 183 -10.00 -12.04 -12.45
CA TYR A 183 -10.44 -12.28 -13.81
C TYR A 183 -10.55 -10.97 -14.60
N GLU A 184 -11.09 -9.93 -13.96
CA GLU A 184 -11.16 -8.59 -14.56
C GLU A 184 -9.76 -8.04 -14.87
N GLN A 185 -8.80 -8.16 -13.93
CA GLN A 185 -7.45 -7.65 -14.15
C GLN A 185 -6.74 -8.40 -15.30
N LEU A 186 -6.92 -9.72 -15.42
CA LEU A 186 -6.42 -10.52 -16.54
C LEU A 186 -7.07 -10.09 -17.87
N ALA A 187 -8.41 -9.95 -17.89
CA ALA A 187 -9.12 -9.47 -19.07
C ALA A 187 -8.64 -8.09 -19.54
N ILE A 188 -8.33 -7.17 -18.61
CA ILE A 188 -7.72 -5.87 -18.92
C ILE A 188 -6.33 -6.03 -19.55
N ILE A 189 -5.49 -6.91 -19.01
CA ILE A 189 -4.13 -7.16 -19.53
C ILE A 189 -4.22 -7.75 -20.95
N TYR A 190 -5.04 -8.78 -21.14
CA TYR A 190 -5.23 -9.43 -22.44
C TYR A 190 -5.81 -8.49 -23.49
N ARG A 191 -6.79 -7.65 -23.12
CA ARG A 191 -7.34 -6.61 -24.00
C ARG A 191 -6.26 -5.65 -24.49
N LYS A 192 -5.39 -5.18 -23.59
CA LYS A 192 -4.29 -4.27 -23.92
C LYS A 192 -3.28 -4.92 -24.87
N GLY A 193 -2.98 -6.20 -24.66
CA GLY A 193 -2.12 -7.00 -25.53
C GLY A 193 -2.79 -7.51 -26.81
N LYS A 194 -4.07 -7.20 -27.05
CA LYS A 194 -4.89 -7.74 -28.15
C LYS A 194 -4.97 -9.28 -28.17
N HIS A 195 -4.79 -9.93 -27.02
CA HIS A 195 -4.94 -11.37 -26.85
C HIS A 195 -6.41 -11.72 -26.59
N TYR A 196 -7.28 -11.47 -27.57
CA TYR A 196 -8.73 -11.60 -27.39
C TYR A 196 -9.17 -13.02 -27.06
N GLU A 197 -8.47 -14.03 -27.57
CA GLU A 197 -8.73 -15.44 -27.21
C GLU A 197 -8.51 -15.69 -25.72
N LYS A 198 -7.38 -15.24 -25.15
CA LYS A 198 -7.12 -15.30 -23.71
C LYS A 198 -8.13 -14.48 -22.89
N GLU A 199 -8.56 -13.33 -23.41
CA GLU A 199 -9.62 -12.50 -22.78
C GLU A 199 -10.94 -13.29 -22.68
N ILE A 200 -11.33 -14.01 -23.73
CA ILE A 200 -12.53 -14.85 -23.74
C ILE A 200 -12.36 -16.00 -22.75
N GLU A 201 -11.25 -16.74 -22.81
CA GLU A 201 -11.00 -17.91 -21.96
C GLU A 201 -11.11 -17.57 -20.47
N ILE A 202 -10.50 -16.46 -20.03
CA ILE A 202 -10.52 -16.09 -18.62
C ILE A 202 -11.90 -15.61 -18.15
N LEU A 203 -12.66 -14.91 -19.01
CA LEU A 203 -14.02 -14.46 -18.69
C LEU A 203 -15.01 -15.63 -18.65
N GLU A 204 -14.89 -16.59 -19.56
CA GLU A 204 -15.69 -17.82 -19.52
C GLU A 204 -15.37 -18.65 -18.27
N ARG A 205 -14.08 -18.73 -17.91
CA ARG A 205 -13.63 -19.38 -16.68
C ARG A 205 -14.22 -18.71 -15.44
N TYR A 206 -14.31 -17.38 -15.40
CA TYR A 206 -15.01 -16.67 -14.32
C TYR A 206 -16.46 -17.12 -14.20
N PHE A 207 -17.22 -17.09 -15.28
CA PHE A 207 -18.66 -17.42 -15.26
C PHE A 207 -18.96 -18.89 -14.90
N LYS A 208 -17.99 -19.79 -15.02
CA LYS A 208 -18.10 -21.16 -14.52
C LYS A 208 -18.18 -21.24 -12.98
N TYR A 209 -17.45 -20.36 -12.29
CA TYR A 209 -17.35 -20.34 -10.82
C TYR A 209 -18.04 -19.14 -10.18
N ALA A 210 -18.56 -18.20 -10.97
CA ALA A 210 -19.34 -17.08 -10.46
C ALA A 210 -20.60 -17.60 -9.77
N TYR A 211 -20.94 -17.00 -8.63
CA TYR A 211 -22.20 -17.30 -7.97
C TYR A 211 -23.35 -16.99 -8.95
N ILE A 212 -24.39 -17.83 -8.96
CA ILE A 212 -25.57 -17.73 -9.83
C ILE A 212 -26.30 -16.40 -9.52
N ASN A 213 -25.83 -15.32 -10.09
CA ASN A 213 -26.51 -14.03 -10.20
C ASN A 213 -26.70 -13.74 -11.68
N ASN A 214 -27.78 -13.05 -12.01
CA ASN A 214 -28.22 -12.75 -13.38
C ASN A 214 -27.05 -12.27 -14.25
N GLN A 215 -26.46 -13.20 -15.02
CA GLN A 215 -25.20 -12.96 -15.75
C GLN A 215 -25.30 -11.77 -16.70
N GLU A 216 -26.49 -11.48 -17.20
CA GLU A 216 -26.78 -10.38 -18.13
C GLU A 216 -26.54 -8.98 -17.54
N GLU A 217 -26.62 -8.81 -16.21
CA GLU A 217 -26.36 -7.53 -15.54
C GLU A 217 -24.89 -7.37 -15.09
N ASP A 218 -24.06 -8.42 -15.25
CA ASP A 218 -22.65 -8.37 -14.87
C ASP A 218 -21.81 -7.61 -15.91
N SER A 219 -21.06 -6.61 -15.44
CA SER A 219 -20.10 -5.86 -16.27
C SER A 219 -19.08 -6.76 -17.00
N LEU A 220 -18.71 -7.91 -16.44
CA LEU A 220 -17.81 -8.89 -17.05
C LEU A 220 -18.50 -9.65 -18.20
N PHE A 221 -19.82 -9.77 -18.19
CA PHE A 221 -20.57 -10.43 -19.27
C PHE A 221 -20.59 -9.53 -20.50
N SER A 222 -20.87 -8.25 -20.30
CA SER A 222 -20.74 -7.22 -21.35
C SER A 222 -19.33 -7.22 -21.95
N ARG A 223 -18.30 -7.41 -21.12
CA ARG A 223 -16.91 -7.52 -21.57
C ARG A 223 -16.68 -8.77 -22.42
N LEU A 224 -17.22 -9.92 -22.03
CA LEU A 224 -17.12 -11.18 -22.76
C LEU A 224 -17.72 -11.07 -24.16
N ILE A 225 -18.93 -10.51 -24.28
CA ILE A 225 -19.58 -10.28 -25.58
C ILE A 225 -18.69 -9.42 -26.49
N LYS A 226 -18.13 -8.34 -25.94
CA LYS A 226 -17.23 -7.44 -26.70
C LYS A 226 -15.88 -8.10 -27.05
N ALA A 227 -15.38 -9.00 -26.23
CA ALA A 227 -14.16 -9.77 -26.50
C ALA A 227 -14.39 -10.75 -27.67
N LYS A 228 -15.51 -11.48 -27.67
CA LYS A 228 -15.91 -12.36 -28.79
C LYS A 228 -16.04 -11.60 -30.11
N GLN A 229 -16.72 -10.44 -30.10
CA GLN A 229 -16.83 -9.59 -31.30
C GLN A 229 -15.48 -9.11 -31.85
N LEU A 230 -14.53 -8.74 -30.97
CA LEU A 230 -13.20 -8.33 -31.43
C LEU A 230 -12.37 -9.51 -31.95
N HIS A 231 -12.49 -10.67 -31.33
CA HIS A 231 -11.79 -11.86 -31.76
C HIS A 231 -12.20 -12.27 -33.18
N GLU A 232 -13.51 -12.27 -33.48
CA GLU A 232 -14.01 -12.57 -34.83
C GLU A 232 -13.52 -11.54 -35.86
N LYS A 233 -13.60 -10.23 -35.55
CA LYS A 233 -13.09 -9.17 -36.44
C LYS A 233 -11.59 -9.22 -36.71
N CYS A 234 -10.79 -9.87 -35.87
CA CYS A 234 -9.37 -10.04 -36.09
C CYS A 234 -9.01 -11.32 -36.85
N LYS A 235 -9.99 -12.21 -37.10
CA LYS A 235 -9.85 -13.38 -37.98
C LYS A 235 -10.18 -13.04 -39.44
N GLU A 236 -10.96 -11.99 -39.67
CA GLU A 236 -11.24 -11.39 -40.99
C GLU A 236 -10.07 -10.55 -41.50
#